data_AF-A0A078A3B0-F1
#
_entry.id   AF-A0A078A3B0-F1
#
_cell.length_a   1.000
_cell.length_b   1.000
_cell.length_c   1.000
_cell.angle_alpha   90.00
_cell.angle_beta   90.00
_cell.angle_gamma   90.00
#
_symmetry.space_group_name_H-M   'P 1'
#
loop_
_entity.id
_entity.type
_entity.pdbx_description
1 polymer ?
#
loop_
_entity_poly.entity_id
_entity_poly.type
_entity_poly.pdbx_seq_one_letter_code
_entity_poly.pdbx_strand_id
1 'polypeptide(L)'
;MLQDQKPSKFCYRYDIRTNLMKRLSNIQIPRSGFAIAHLRNRIFAIAGSNVIQHTPINSIESYDITKDEWQHFTPLPDIRISPTAVVFQDRFIYVIGGFNYRYDQSKISDLIRLDLNQQIPAWQTIKIQNNVIPDGCQIGALPYINPEKPNIHQLLICGGLNGILFDDIYKLEVTIDEVENQPHDQDSQSQFSAQCIQLNQKLKSPDRLYFNQWLSQDQKHHSTNWILVGRESLHLFQFDKDLTQVKETSINEQNYKKLIE
;
A
#
# COMPACT_ATOMS: atom_id res chain seq x y z
N MET A 1 -4.90 -27.90 10.80
CA MET A 1 -4.72 -28.15 9.36
C MET A 1 -5.73 -27.31 8.59
N LEU A 2 -5.28 -26.23 7.94
CA LEU A 2 -6.12 -25.47 7.00
C LEU A 2 -6.22 -26.32 5.73
N GLN A 3 -7.37 -26.96 5.51
CA GLN A 3 -7.68 -27.62 4.24
C GLN A 3 -7.54 -26.61 3.10
N ASP A 4 -7.00 -27.08 1.96
CA ASP A 4 -6.81 -26.36 0.70
C ASP A 4 -7.75 -25.17 0.51
N GLN A 5 -7.30 -23.99 0.93
CA GLN A 5 -8.07 -22.77 0.74
C GLN A 5 -8.00 -22.42 -0.74
N LYS A 6 -9.02 -22.85 -1.49
CA LYS A 6 -9.22 -22.33 -2.84
C LYS A 6 -9.46 -20.83 -2.75
N PRO A 7 -8.74 -20.01 -3.52
CA PRO A 7 -9.01 -18.59 -3.54
C PRO A 7 -10.47 -18.34 -3.92
N SER A 8 -11.11 -17.41 -3.23
CA SER A 8 -12.55 -17.23 -3.28
C SER A 8 -12.92 -15.76 -3.44
N LYS A 9 -14.09 -15.51 -4.03
CA LYS A 9 -14.72 -14.19 -4.13
C LYS A 9 -15.42 -13.74 -2.85
N PHE A 10 -15.36 -14.56 -1.81
CA PHE A 10 -16.17 -14.40 -0.61
C PHE A 10 -15.53 -13.38 0.33
N CYS A 11 -16.29 -12.35 0.69
CA CYS A 11 -15.86 -11.31 1.62
C CYS A 11 -16.57 -11.48 2.97
N TYR A 12 -15.85 -11.23 4.05
CA TYR A 12 -16.38 -11.34 5.41
C TYR A 12 -15.92 -10.16 6.26
N ARG A 13 -16.77 -9.79 7.22
CA ARG A 13 -16.46 -8.81 8.26
C ARG A 13 -16.48 -9.50 9.61
N TYR A 14 -15.39 -9.41 10.34
CA TYR A 14 -15.30 -9.88 11.71
C TYR A 14 -15.48 -8.70 12.67
N ASP A 15 -16.45 -8.79 13.58
CA ASP A 15 -16.63 -7.80 14.64
C ASP A 15 -16.00 -8.32 15.94
N ILE A 16 -14.91 -7.68 16.37
CA ILE A 16 -14.13 -8.07 17.54
C ILE A 16 -14.91 -7.98 18.86
N ARG A 17 -15.92 -7.12 18.95
CA ARG A 17 -16.69 -6.90 20.19
C ARG A 17 -17.72 -7.99 20.42
N THR A 18 -18.26 -8.51 19.32
CA THR A 18 -19.27 -9.57 19.35
C THR A 18 -18.69 -10.95 19.06
N ASN A 19 -17.45 -11.02 18.57
CA ASN A 19 -16.80 -12.24 18.10
C ASN A 19 -17.62 -12.95 17.00
N LEU A 20 -18.28 -12.17 16.14
CA LEU A 20 -19.13 -12.69 15.07
C LEU A 20 -18.55 -12.34 13.70
N MET A 21 -18.65 -13.32 12.80
CA MET A 21 -18.34 -13.15 11.38
C MET A 21 -19.63 -12.90 10.60
N LYS A 22 -19.71 -11.78 9.90
CA LYS A 22 -20.80 -11.48 8.96
C LYS A 22 -20.32 -11.70 7.54
N ARG A 23 -21.14 -12.37 6.73
CA ARG A 23 -20.92 -12.46 5.29
C ARG A 23 -21.27 -11.13 4.60
N LEU A 24 -20.41 -10.66 3.72
CA LEU A 24 -20.61 -9.46 2.90
C LEU A 24 -20.84 -9.84 1.44
N SER A 25 -21.20 -8.84 0.63
CA SER A 25 -21.22 -8.96 -0.83
C SER A 25 -19.88 -9.43 -1.38
N ASN A 26 -19.95 -10.25 -2.41
CA ASN A 26 -18.77 -10.83 -3.04
C ASN A 26 -18.05 -9.79 -3.90
N ILE A 27 -16.72 -9.81 -3.89
CA ILE A 27 -15.94 -9.18 -4.94
C ILE A 27 -16.32 -9.81 -6.30
N GLN A 28 -16.39 -9.04 -7.38
CA GLN A 28 -16.86 -9.57 -8.66
C GLN A 28 -15.74 -10.35 -9.36
N ILE A 29 -14.49 -9.89 -9.25
CA ILE A 29 -13.31 -10.59 -9.78
C ILE A 29 -12.58 -11.28 -8.61
N PRO A 30 -12.66 -12.62 -8.50
CA PRO A 30 -11.85 -13.37 -7.54
C PRO A 30 -10.36 -13.17 -7.87
N ARG A 31 -9.60 -12.70 -6.88
CA ARG A 31 -8.21 -12.25 -7.08
C ARG A 31 -7.30 -12.67 -5.92
N SER A 32 -6.00 -12.78 -6.19
CA SER A 32 -4.94 -12.97 -5.19
C SER A 32 -3.78 -12.00 -5.43
N GLY A 33 -2.94 -11.77 -4.41
CA GLY A 33 -1.81 -10.84 -4.51
C GLY A 33 -2.23 -9.42 -4.91
N PHE A 34 -3.39 -8.96 -4.45
CA PHE A 34 -3.90 -7.62 -4.70
C PHE A 34 -3.58 -6.71 -3.50
N ALA A 35 -3.48 -5.41 -3.73
CA ALA A 35 -3.40 -4.44 -2.63
C ALA A 35 -4.80 -4.07 -2.14
N ILE A 36 -4.90 -3.63 -0.88
CA ILE A 36 -6.13 -3.14 -0.25
C ILE A 36 -5.93 -1.74 0.30
N ALA A 37 -6.83 -0.80 0.01
CA ALA A 37 -6.83 0.52 0.63
C ALA A 37 -8.22 0.83 1.21
N HIS A 38 -8.27 1.36 2.43
CA HIS A 38 -9.49 1.88 3.03
C HIS A 38 -9.44 3.40 3.05
N LEU A 39 -10.35 4.05 2.35
CA LEU A 39 -10.40 5.50 2.25
C LEU A 39 -11.86 5.96 2.29
N ARG A 40 -12.18 6.82 3.27
CA ARG A 40 -13.55 7.26 3.57
C ARG A 40 -14.50 6.08 3.80
N ASN A 41 -15.57 5.99 3.01
CA ASN A 41 -16.58 4.93 3.10
C ASN A 41 -16.33 3.78 2.10
N ARG A 42 -15.11 3.66 1.58
CA ARG A 42 -14.77 2.71 0.53
C ARG A 42 -13.55 1.87 0.86
N ILE A 43 -13.59 0.60 0.46
CA ILE A 43 -12.44 -0.30 0.42
C ILE A 43 -12.11 -0.59 -1.03
N PHE A 44 -10.86 -0.42 -1.43
CA PHE A 44 -10.39 -0.66 -2.79
C PHE A 44 -9.58 -1.94 -2.84
N ALA A 45 -9.96 -2.87 -3.71
CA ALA A 45 -9.18 -4.03 -4.08
C ALA A 45 -8.46 -3.75 -5.40
N ILE A 46 -7.13 -3.64 -5.36
CA ILE A 46 -6.32 -3.05 -6.42
C ILE A 46 -5.43 -4.12 -7.05
N ALA A 47 -5.60 -4.31 -8.36
CA ALA A 47 -4.79 -5.20 -9.21
C ALA A 47 -4.75 -6.66 -8.70
N GLY A 48 -3.61 -7.34 -8.85
CA GLY A 48 -3.38 -8.73 -8.44
C GLY A 48 -3.43 -9.71 -9.61
N SER A 49 -3.83 -10.95 -9.32
CA SER A 49 -4.00 -12.01 -10.31
C SER A 49 -5.41 -12.59 -10.22
N ASN A 50 -6.12 -12.68 -11.34
CA ASN A 50 -7.42 -13.34 -11.41
C ASN A 50 -7.21 -14.83 -11.14
N VAL A 51 -7.85 -15.36 -10.10
CA VAL A 51 -7.57 -16.74 -9.66
C VAL A 51 -8.26 -17.80 -10.49
N ILE A 52 -9.28 -17.44 -11.27
CA ILE A 52 -9.95 -18.36 -12.19
C ILE A 52 -9.14 -18.47 -13.48
N GLN A 53 -8.72 -17.32 -14.02
CA GLN A 53 -8.02 -17.25 -15.31
C GLN A 53 -6.49 -17.41 -15.16
N HIS A 54 -5.96 -17.33 -13.94
CA HIS A 54 -4.53 -17.30 -13.64
C HIS A 54 -3.78 -16.17 -14.38
N THR A 55 -4.46 -15.05 -14.61
CA THR A 55 -3.94 -13.92 -15.37
C THR A 55 -3.65 -12.72 -14.46
N PRO A 56 -2.48 -12.07 -14.61
CA PRO A 56 -2.22 -10.77 -14.01
C PRO A 56 -3.28 -9.75 -14.44
N ILE A 57 -3.77 -8.93 -13.49
CA ILE A 57 -4.81 -7.92 -13.75
C ILE A 57 -4.42 -6.54 -13.21
N ASN A 58 -4.87 -5.49 -13.91
CA ASN A 58 -4.80 -4.09 -13.47
C ASN A 58 -6.16 -3.56 -12.96
N SER A 59 -7.20 -4.39 -13.00
CA SER A 59 -8.56 -4.00 -12.61
C SER A 59 -8.64 -3.63 -11.12
N ILE A 60 -9.54 -2.72 -10.80
CA ILE A 60 -9.81 -2.28 -9.43
C ILE A 60 -11.30 -2.43 -9.15
N GLU A 61 -11.63 -2.85 -7.94
CA GLU A 61 -12.98 -2.86 -7.44
C GLU A 61 -13.04 -2.05 -6.14
N SER A 62 -14.09 -1.25 -5.98
CA SER A 62 -14.36 -0.51 -4.74
C SER A 62 -15.61 -1.06 -4.08
N TYR A 63 -15.53 -1.31 -2.78
CA TYR A 63 -16.62 -1.72 -1.93
C TYR A 63 -17.18 -0.51 -1.20
N ASP A 64 -18.46 -0.22 -1.37
CA ASP A 64 -19.19 0.78 -0.58
C ASP A 64 -19.68 0.14 0.71
N ILE A 65 -19.12 0.58 1.85
CA ILE A 65 -19.40 -0.01 3.17
C ILE A 65 -20.86 0.23 3.59
N THR A 66 -21.48 1.33 3.14
CA THR A 66 -22.87 1.65 3.49
C THR A 66 -23.89 0.83 2.72
N LYS A 67 -23.55 0.46 1.48
CA LYS A 67 -24.43 -0.29 0.59
C LYS A 67 -24.20 -1.79 0.64
N ASP A 68 -23.05 -2.22 1.17
CA ASP A 68 -22.59 -3.60 1.07
C ASP A 68 -22.52 -4.04 -0.39
N GLU A 69 -21.84 -3.27 -1.23
CA GLU A 69 -21.78 -3.49 -2.68
C GLU A 69 -20.37 -3.27 -3.23
N TRP A 70 -19.90 -4.20 -4.07
CA TRP A 70 -18.69 -4.04 -4.86
C TRP A 70 -19.02 -3.50 -6.24
N GLN A 71 -18.24 -2.52 -6.71
CA GLN A 71 -18.37 -1.91 -8.02
C GLN A 71 -17.01 -1.82 -8.70
N HIS A 72 -16.98 -1.93 -10.02
CA HIS A 72 -15.77 -1.65 -10.79
C HIS A 72 -15.33 -0.20 -10.58
N PHE A 73 -14.02 0.00 -10.55
CA PHE A 73 -13.39 1.32 -10.47
C PHE A 73 -12.38 1.47 -11.61
N THR A 74 -11.96 2.71 -11.90
CA THR A 74 -10.95 3.00 -12.93
C THR A 74 -9.71 2.11 -12.74
N PRO A 75 -9.30 1.31 -13.75
CA PRO A 75 -8.18 0.39 -13.62
C PRO A 75 -6.83 1.13 -13.53
N LEU A 76 -5.80 0.46 -13.03
CA LEU A 76 -4.43 0.98 -13.12
C LEU A 76 -3.96 1.05 -14.58
N PRO A 77 -3.06 2.00 -14.93
CA PRO A 77 -2.45 2.07 -16.26
C PRO A 77 -1.61 0.84 -16.62
N ASP A 78 -1.07 0.12 -15.63
CA ASP A 78 -0.25 -1.07 -15.78
C ASP A 78 -0.76 -2.24 -14.92
N ILE A 79 -0.32 -3.45 -15.26
CA ILE A 79 -0.65 -4.66 -14.51
C ILE A 79 0.35 -4.84 -13.37
N ARG A 80 -0.14 -5.13 -12.16
CA ARG A 80 0.68 -5.32 -10.96
C ARG A 80 0.22 -6.53 -10.15
N ILE A 81 1.15 -7.41 -9.81
CA ILE A 81 0.95 -8.50 -8.84
C ILE A 81 1.71 -8.22 -7.56
N SER A 82 1.04 -8.43 -6.43
CA SER A 82 1.51 -8.14 -5.08
C SER A 82 1.97 -6.68 -4.87
N PRO A 83 1.27 -5.66 -5.44
CA PRO A 83 1.59 -4.27 -5.11
C PRO A 83 1.20 -3.95 -3.67
N THR A 84 1.63 -2.79 -3.20
CA THR A 84 1.23 -2.22 -1.90
C THR A 84 0.49 -0.92 -2.12
N ALA A 85 -0.52 -0.62 -1.29
CA ALA A 85 -1.36 0.57 -1.46
C ALA A 85 -1.51 1.40 -0.18
N VAL A 86 -0.94 2.60 -0.12
CA VAL A 86 -0.97 3.43 1.08
C VAL A 86 -1.92 4.61 0.92
N VAL A 87 -2.71 4.88 1.95
CA VAL A 87 -3.61 6.05 2.00
C VAL A 87 -2.90 7.21 2.67
N PHE A 88 -3.01 8.40 2.08
CA PHE A 88 -2.39 9.62 2.59
C PHE A 88 -3.44 10.73 2.77
N GLN A 89 -3.47 11.36 3.95
CA GLN A 89 -4.34 12.49 4.31
C GLN A 89 -5.84 12.32 3.98
N ASP A 90 -6.40 11.11 4.11
CA ASP A 90 -7.82 10.82 3.79
C ASP A 90 -8.27 11.36 2.40
N ARG A 91 -7.33 11.37 1.45
CA ARG A 91 -7.55 11.92 0.11
C ARG A 91 -6.88 11.10 -0.98
N PHE A 92 -5.63 10.70 -0.77
CA PHE A 92 -4.82 10.06 -1.79
C PHE A 92 -4.67 8.57 -1.54
N ILE A 93 -4.67 7.80 -2.62
CA ILE A 93 -4.21 6.41 -2.63
C ILE A 93 -2.94 6.34 -3.47
N TYR A 94 -1.88 5.80 -2.90
CA TYR A 94 -0.62 5.55 -3.56
C TYR A 94 -0.41 4.05 -3.74
N VAL A 95 -0.02 3.61 -4.93
CA VAL A 95 0.27 2.21 -5.25
C VAL A 95 1.74 2.08 -5.62
N ILE A 96 2.46 1.22 -4.91
CA ILE A 96 3.92 1.07 -4.99
C ILE A 96 4.27 -0.40 -5.25
N GLY A 97 5.29 -0.59 -6.10
CA GLY A 97 5.91 -1.90 -6.35
C GLY A 97 4.95 -2.91 -6.96
N GLY A 98 5.24 -4.18 -6.66
CA GLY A 98 4.64 -5.32 -7.33
C GLY A 98 5.40 -5.71 -8.60
N PHE A 99 4.97 -6.79 -9.23
CA PHE A 99 5.60 -7.31 -10.45
C PHE A 99 4.66 -7.23 -11.64
N ASN A 100 5.25 -6.96 -12.80
CA ASN A 100 4.58 -7.02 -14.09
C ASN A 100 5.26 -8.12 -14.90
N TYR A 101 4.58 -9.24 -15.14
CA TYR A 101 5.11 -10.35 -15.94
C TYR A 101 5.07 -10.07 -17.46
N ARG A 102 5.04 -8.81 -17.90
CA ARG A 102 5.22 -8.52 -19.33
C ARG A 102 6.56 -9.08 -19.78
N TYR A 103 6.58 -9.58 -21.02
CA TYR A 103 7.72 -10.29 -21.63
C TYR A 103 9.05 -9.50 -21.61
N ASP A 104 9.02 -8.19 -21.34
CA ASP A 104 10.19 -7.33 -21.30
C ASP A 104 10.89 -7.25 -19.93
N GLN A 105 10.37 -7.91 -18.89
CA GLN A 105 10.90 -7.83 -17.51
C GLN A 105 11.08 -6.38 -17.01
N SER A 106 10.32 -5.43 -17.56
CA SER A 106 10.45 -4.03 -17.21
C SER A 106 10.11 -3.83 -15.72
N LYS A 107 11.08 -3.21 -15.04
CA LYS A 107 11.04 -2.87 -13.62
C LYS A 107 9.87 -1.93 -13.34
N ILE A 108 9.03 -2.27 -12.36
CA ILE A 108 8.00 -1.35 -11.87
C ILE A 108 8.64 -0.44 -10.81
N SER A 109 9.28 0.63 -11.26
CA SER A 109 9.79 1.66 -10.35
C SER A 109 8.82 2.84 -10.20
N ASP A 110 7.73 2.87 -10.96
CA ASP A 110 6.78 3.98 -10.94
C ASP A 110 5.80 3.86 -9.77
N LEU A 111 5.58 5.00 -9.12
CA LEU A 111 4.52 5.22 -8.15
C LEU A 111 3.24 5.62 -8.87
N ILE A 112 2.09 5.05 -8.50
CA ILE A 112 0.80 5.48 -9.04
C ILE A 112 0.00 6.14 -7.93
N ARG A 113 -0.59 7.30 -8.21
CA ARG A 113 -1.43 8.05 -7.28
C ARG A 113 -2.84 8.20 -7.82
N LEU A 114 -3.82 8.14 -6.93
CA LEU A 114 -5.19 8.59 -7.15
C LEU A 114 -5.53 9.70 -6.16
N ASP A 115 -6.17 10.76 -6.63
CA ASP A 115 -6.77 11.82 -5.79
C ASP A 115 -8.29 11.71 -5.87
N LEU A 116 -8.95 11.33 -4.76
CA LEU A 116 -10.40 11.20 -4.72
C LEU A 116 -11.14 12.54 -4.59
N ASN A 117 -10.44 13.68 -4.47
CA ASN A 117 -11.08 15.00 -4.46
C ASN A 117 -11.23 15.61 -5.86
N GLN A 118 -10.64 15.00 -6.88
CA GLN A 118 -10.87 15.42 -8.26
C GLN A 118 -12.31 15.14 -8.67
N GLN A 119 -12.89 16.02 -9.49
CA GLN A 119 -14.25 15.84 -10.02
C GLN A 119 -14.40 14.52 -10.77
N ILE A 120 -13.33 14.11 -11.48
CA ILE A 120 -13.20 12.81 -12.14
C ILE A 120 -11.88 12.20 -11.67
N PRO A 121 -11.89 11.29 -10.67
CA PRO A 121 -10.67 10.68 -10.18
C PRO A 121 -9.96 9.85 -11.26
N ALA A 122 -8.71 10.19 -11.54
CA ALA A 122 -7.86 9.48 -12.48
C ALA A 122 -6.53 9.07 -11.85
N TRP A 123 -5.99 7.93 -12.29
CA TRP A 123 -4.68 7.47 -11.88
C TRP A 123 -3.58 8.28 -12.55
N GLN A 124 -2.60 8.71 -11.77
CA GLN A 124 -1.47 9.51 -12.21
C GLN A 124 -0.18 8.74 -11.93
N THR A 125 0.64 8.55 -12.96
CA THR A 125 1.97 7.92 -12.84
C THR A 125 2.99 8.96 -12.43
N ILE A 126 3.74 8.67 -11.37
CA ILE A 126 4.78 9.52 -10.80
C ILE A 126 6.12 8.80 -10.97
N LYS A 127 7.01 9.42 -11.74
CA LYS A 127 8.36 8.91 -11.98
C LYS A 127 9.25 9.16 -10.77
N ILE A 128 10.04 8.16 -10.40
CA ILE A 128 10.98 8.22 -9.29
C ILE A 128 12.38 8.50 -9.86
N GLN A 129 12.92 9.69 -9.62
CA GLN A 129 14.10 10.18 -10.34
C GLN A 129 15.38 9.36 -10.10
N ASN A 130 15.50 8.68 -8.95
CA ASN A 130 16.72 7.98 -8.55
C ASN A 130 16.59 6.45 -8.52
N ASN A 131 15.40 5.88 -8.82
CA ASN A 131 15.08 4.43 -8.82
C ASN A 131 15.75 3.59 -7.70
N VAL A 132 15.93 4.17 -6.50
CA VAL A 132 16.61 3.49 -5.39
C VAL A 132 15.72 2.44 -4.72
N ILE A 133 14.41 2.48 -5.00
CA ILE A 133 13.48 1.49 -4.44
C ILE A 133 13.69 0.16 -5.17
N PRO A 134 13.86 -0.95 -4.43
CA PRO A 134 13.84 -2.27 -5.03
C PRO A 134 12.55 -2.47 -5.81
N ASP A 135 12.62 -3.05 -7.00
CA ASP A 135 11.47 -3.43 -7.84
C ASP A 135 10.72 -4.65 -7.24
N GLY A 136 10.43 -4.55 -5.96
CA GLY A 136 9.95 -5.62 -5.13
C GLY A 136 8.45 -5.58 -4.92
N CYS A 137 7.95 -6.68 -4.38
CA CYS A 137 6.57 -6.82 -3.96
C CYS A 137 6.51 -7.05 -2.45
N GLN A 138 5.28 -7.03 -1.91
CA GLN A 138 5.04 -7.30 -0.48
C GLN A 138 5.90 -6.40 0.41
N ILE A 139 6.00 -5.14 0.00
CA ILE A 139 6.73 -4.09 0.70
C ILE A 139 5.83 -3.50 1.78
N GLY A 140 6.42 -3.01 2.86
CA GLY A 140 5.73 -2.15 3.82
C GLY A 140 5.71 -0.73 3.28
N ALA A 141 4.55 -0.08 3.31
CA ALA A 141 4.41 1.33 2.97
C ALA A 141 3.63 2.07 4.06
N LEU A 142 4.22 3.12 4.63
CA LEU A 142 3.65 3.91 5.71
C LEU A 142 3.56 5.38 5.29
N PRO A 143 2.42 6.05 5.48
CA PRO A 143 2.34 7.48 5.24
C PRO A 143 3.00 8.22 6.41
N TYR A 144 3.80 9.23 6.09
CA TYR A 144 4.39 10.13 7.09
C TYR A 144 4.00 11.57 6.78
N ILE A 145 3.43 12.26 7.76
CA ILE A 145 2.97 13.63 7.58
C ILE A 145 3.84 14.56 8.39
N ASN A 146 4.71 15.28 7.69
CA ASN A 146 5.53 16.33 8.26
C ASN A 146 4.80 17.67 8.19
N PRO A 147 4.39 18.25 9.34
CA PRO A 147 3.70 19.54 9.37
C PRO A 147 4.53 20.70 8.81
N GLU A 148 5.86 20.59 8.81
CA GLU A 148 6.77 21.62 8.30
C GLU A 148 6.91 21.58 6.77
N LYS A 149 6.45 20.50 6.13
CA LYS A 149 6.49 20.31 4.67
C LYS A 149 5.11 19.89 4.13
N PRO A 150 4.07 20.73 4.25
CA PRO A 150 2.69 20.35 3.91
C PRO A 150 2.49 19.98 2.43
N ASN A 151 3.32 20.53 1.53
CA ASN A 151 3.22 20.31 0.08
C ASN A 151 4.04 19.09 -0.40
N ILE A 152 4.61 18.31 0.53
CA ILE A 152 5.40 17.12 0.22
C ILE A 152 4.76 15.93 0.91
N HIS A 153 4.26 14.99 0.11
CA HIS A 153 3.80 13.72 0.66
C HIS A 153 4.99 12.81 0.91
N GLN A 154 5.16 12.39 2.16
CA GLN A 154 6.24 11.50 2.54
C GLN A 154 5.70 10.09 2.78
N LEU A 155 6.28 9.11 2.11
CA LEU A 155 5.94 7.69 2.30
C LEU A 155 7.21 6.94 2.68
N LEU A 156 7.15 6.15 3.75
CA LEU A 156 8.24 5.26 4.13
C LEU A 156 8.00 3.89 3.51
N ILE A 157 9.03 3.33 2.91
CA ILE A 157 9.04 1.99 2.35
C ILE A 157 10.07 1.16 3.08
N CYS A 158 9.71 -0.06 3.46
CA CYS A 158 10.65 -0.98 4.11
C CYS A 158 10.27 -2.41 3.79
N GLY A 159 11.23 -3.32 3.85
CA GLY A 159 10.96 -4.75 3.71
C GLY A 159 10.41 -5.14 2.34
N GLY A 160 10.16 -6.43 2.17
CA GLY A 160 9.63 -7.01 0.94
C GLY A 160 10.65 -7.82 0.17
N LEU A 161 10.26 -8.20 -1.04
CA LEU A 161 10.96 -9.19 -1.85
C LEU A 161 11.26 -8.64 -3.25
N ASN A 162 12.53 -8.59 -3.62
CA ASN A 162 12.98 -8.35 -4.99
C ASN A 162 14.05 -9.39 -5.36
N GLY A 163 13.61 -10.62 -5.65
CA GLY A 163 14.49 -11.80 -5.76
C GLY A 163 14.99 -12.30 -4.40
N ILE A 164 15.54 -11.40 -3.59
CA ILE A 164 15.91 -11.59 -2.18
C ILE A 164 15.10 -10.65 -1.28
N LEU A 165 14.98 -11.00 0.01
CA LEU A 165 14.44 -10.08 0.99
C LEU A 165 15.40 -8.92 1.20
N PHE A 166 14.87 -7.72 1.36
CA PHE A 166 15.67 -6.53 1.68
C PHE A 166 15.22 -5.92 2.99
N ASP A 167 16.15 -5.30 3.69
CA ASP A 167 15.96 -4.66 4.99
C ASP A 167 16.10 -3.14 4.93
N ASP A 168 16.47 -2.58 3.79
CA ASP A 168 16.62 -1.14 3.63
C ASP A 168 15.29 -0.41 3.82
N ILE A 169 15.38 0.76 4.45
CA ILE A 169 14.26 1.68 4.60
C ILE A 169 14.47 2.84 3.64
N TYR A 170 13.44 3.16 2.87
CA TYR A 170 13.42 4.25 1.91
C TYR A 170 12.37 5.27 2.31
N LYS A 171 12.68 6.54 2.09
CA LYS A 171 11.74 7.65 2.16
C LYS A 171 11.46 8.14 0.75
N LEU A 172 10.20 8.06 0.35
CA LEU A 172 9.68 8.74 -0.82
C LEU A 172 9.18 10.12 -0.45
N GLU A 173 9.61 11.12 -1.21
CA GLU A 173 9.11 12.49 -1.13
C GLU A 173 8.46 12.83 -2.48
N VAL A 174 7.13 12.97 -2.47
CA VAL A 174 6.34 13.34 -3.65
C VAL A 174 5.98 14.82 -3.52
N THR A 175 6.51 15.65 -4.41
CA THR A 175 6.16 17.07 -4.47
C THR A 175 4.78 17.23 -5.09
N ILE A 176 3.91 17.98 -4.43
CA ILE A 176 2.63 18.40 -4.99
C ILE A 176 2.85 19.79 -5.59
N ASP A 177 2.90 19.86 -6.91
CA ASP A 177 2.70 21.13 -7.58
C ASP A 177 1.19 21.41 -7.53
N GLU A 178 0.77 22.41 -6.75
CA GLU A 178 -0.62 22.86 -6.70
C GLU A 178 -0.98 23.48 -8.07
N VAL A 179 -1.40 22.65 -9.03
CA VAL A 179 -2.00 23.15 -10.26
C VAL A 179 -3.51 23.23 -10.03
N GLU A 180 -3.94 24.33 -9.41
CA GLU A 180 -5.32 24.79 -9.56
C GLU A 180 -5.57 25.07 -11.06
N ASN A 181 -6.53 24.35 -11.65
CA ASN A 181 -7.20 24.69 -12.91
C ASN A 181 -6.36 24.76 -14.20
N GLN A 182 -5.89 23.62 -14.73
CA GLN A 182 -5.62 23.52 -16.17
C GLN A 182 -6.36 22.32 -16.80
N PRO A 183 -6.92 22.47 -18.02
CA PRO A 183 -7.64 21.40 -18.70
C PRO A 183 -6.72 20.22 -19.01
N HIS A 184 -7.25 19.00 -18.86
CA HIS A 184 -6.56 17.75 -19.17
C HIS A 184 -6.31 17.63 -20.68
N ASP A 185 -5.19 18.17 -21.17
CA ASP A 185 -4.62 17.74 -22.44
C ASP A 185 -3.83 16.43 -22.23
N GLN A 186 -4.09 15.47 -23.12
CA GLN A 186 -3.68 14.06 -23.04
C GLN A 186 -2.16 13.81 -23.19
N ASP A 187 -1.31 14.83 -23.14
CA ASP A 187 0.15 14.71 -23.36
C ASP A 187 1.04 15.34 -22.27
N SER A 188 0.51 15.61 -21.08
CA SER A 188 1.31 16.09 -19.94
C SER A 188 2.03 14.94 -19.20
N GLN A 189 2.96 14.27 -19.89
CA GLN A 189 3.99 13.51 -19.18
C GLN A 189 4.82 14.49 -18.35
N SER A 190 4.89 14.24 -17.03
CA SER A 190 5.69 14.95 -15.99
C SER A 190 5.09 16.19 -15.30
N GLN A 191 3.90 16.05 -14.70
CA GLN A 191 3.43 17.02 -13.68
C GLN A 191 3.81 16.66 -12.23
N PHE A 192 4.36 15.47 -11.99
CA PHE A 192 4.70 15.01 -10.64
C PHE A 192 6.05 14.30 -10.66
N SER A 193 6.91 14.64 -9.71
CA SER A 193 8.17 13.95 -9.47
C SER A 193 8.23 13.43 -8.04
N ALA A 194 8.85 12.27 -7.88
CA ALA A 194 9.16 11.70 -6.58
C ALA A 194 10.66 11.52 -6.46
N GLN A 195 11.18 11.88 -5.28
CA GLN A 195 12.54 11.55 -4.88
C GLN A 195 12.51 10.36 -3.94
N CYS A 196 13.44 9.43 -4.13
CA CYS A 196 13.66 8.33 -3.21
C CYS A 196 15.00 8.53 -2.52
N ILE A 197 14.97 8.45 -1.19
CA ILE A 197 16.13 8.58 -0.32
C ILE A 197 16.21 7.30 0.51
N GLN A 198 17.27 6.53 0.36
CA GLN A 198 17.56 5.44 1.28
C GLN A 198 18.01 6.03 2.62
N LEU A 199 17.39 5.58 3.70
CA LEU A 199 17.78 5.96 5.05
C LEU A 199 18.95 5.08 5.51
N ASN A 200 19.78 5.58 6.43
CA ASN A 200 20.92 4.84 6.96
C ASN A 200 20.51 3.74 7.98
N GLN A 201 19.22 3.44 8.08
CA GLN A 201 18.64 2.43 8.96
C GLN A 201 18.11 1.25 8.15
N LYS A 202 18.21 0.06 8.77
CA LYS A 202 17.73 -1.21 8.23
C LYS A 202 16.77 -1.87 9.21
N LEU A 203 15.89 -2.72 8.69
CA LEU A 203 15.10 -3.66 9.49
C LEU A 203 16.03 -4.63 10.21
N LYS A 204 15.73 -4.97 11.48
CA LYS A 204 16.52 -5.98 12.20
C LYS A 204 16.40 -7.37 11.58
N SER A 205 15.24 -7.65 10.97
CA SER A 205 15.00 -8.87 10.22
C SER A 205 14.33 -8.52 8.89
N PRO A 206 14.90 -8.91 7.75
CA PRO A 206 14.23 -8.81 6.46
C PRO A 206 12.96 -9.68 6.48
N ASP A 207 11.82 -9.11 6.10
CA ASP A 207 10.53 -9.81 6.07
C ASP A 207 9.72 -9.39 4.85
N ARG A 208 8.77 -10.23 4.43
CA ARG A 208 7.71 -9.87 3.48
C ARG A 208 6.58 -9.26 4.27
N LEU A 209 6.22 -8.03 3.94
CA LEU A 209 5.20 -7.31 4.66
C LEU A 209 3.85 -7.48 3.96
N TYR A 210 2.84 -7.86 4.73
CA TYR A 210 1.52 -8.14 4.20
C TYR A 210 0.67 -6.87 4.13
N PHE A 211 0.39 -6.49 2.89
CA PHE A 211 -0.66 -5.60 2.39
C PHE A 211 -1.36 -4.73 3.45
N ASN A 212 -0.78 -3.55 3.72
CA ASN A 212 -1.45 -2.39 4.32
C ASN A 212 -2.19 -2.63 5.64
N GLN A 213 -1.83 -3.67 6.40
CA GLN A 213 -2.30 -3.86 7.75
C GLN A 213 -1.36 -3.13 8.69
N TRP A 214 -1.39 -1.80 8.61
CA TRP A 214 -0.83 -1.00 9.68
C TRP A 214 -1.93 -0.42 10.53
N LEU A 215 -1.69 -0.47 11.84
CA LEU A 215 -2.49 0.20 12.86
C LEU A 215 -1.63 1.35 13.37
N SER A 216 -2.09 2.59 13.23
CA SER A 216 -1.49 3.72 13.92
C SER A 216 -2.01 3.72 15.36
N GLN A 217 -1.12 3.81 16.34
CA GLN A 217 -1.53 3.88 17.76
C GLN A 217 -2.34 5.14 18.06
N ASP A 218 -2.05 6.23 17.35
CA ASP A 218 -2.87 7.43 17.33
C ASP A 218 -3.77 7.43 16.09
N GLN A 219 -5.07 7.67 16.26
CA GLN A 219 -6.01 7.90 15.14
C GLN A 219 -5.72 9.20 14.37
N LYS A 220 -4.54 9.79 14.55
CA LYS A 220 -4.12 11.03 13.90
C LYS A 220 -3.00 10.71 12.93
N HIS A 221 -3.16 11.27 11.75
CA HIS A 221 -2.25 11.33 10.61
C HIS A 221 -0.77 11.70 10.91
N HIS A 222 -0.41 12.01 12.16
CA HIS A 222 0.94 12.35 12.61
C HIS A 222 1.60 11.26 13.48
N SER A 223 1.13 10.02 13.40
CA SER A 223 1.70 8.93 14.20
C SER A 223 3.16 8.72 13.83
N THR A 224 4.03 8.67 14.83
CA THR A 224 5.41 8.18 14.69
C THR A 224 5.52 6.70 15.06
N ASN A 225 4.44 6.09 15.55
CA ASN A 225 4.39 4.68 15.92
C ASN A 225 3.51 3.89 14.96
N TRP A 226 4.06 2.83 14.38
CA TRP A 226 3.40 2.02 13.36
C TRP A 226 3.61 0.55 13.66
N ILE A 227 2.54 -0.23 13.51
CA ILE A 227 2.63 -1.69 13.54
C ILE A 227 2.53 -2.17 12.10
N LEU A 228 3.43 -3.04 11.66
CA LEU A 228 3.37 -3.70 10.35
C LEU A 228 3.40 -5.21 10.55
N VAL A 229 2.50 -5.90 9.87
CA VAL A 229 2.44 -7.37 9.91
C VAL A 229 3.32 -7.93 8.79
N GLY A 230 4.40 -8.58 9.19
CA GLY A 230 5.25 -9.38 8.31
C GLY A 230 4.80 -10.83 8.24
N ARG A 231 5.49 -11.61 7.42
CA ARG A 231 5.28 -13.04 7.27
C ARG A 231 5.87 -13.81 8.43
N GLU A 232 7.03 -13.40 8.89
CA GLU A 232 7.79 -14.08 9.93
C GLU A 232 7.59 -13.39 11.30
N SER A 233 7.26 -12.10 11.32
CA SER A 233 7.05 -11.36 12.56
C SER A 233 6.09 -10.17 12.46
N LEU A 234 5.62 -9.70 13.62
CA LEU A 234 4.95 -8.41 13.76
C LEU A 234 6.02 -7.35 14.06
N HIS A 235 6.09 -6.29 13.28
CA HIS A 235 7.07 -5.23 13.43
C HIS A 235 6.44 -3.98 14.04
N LEU A 236 6.92 -3.56 15.21
CA LEU A 236 6.60 -2.25 15.78
C LEU A 236 7.71 -1.26 15.43
N PHE A 237 7.36 -0.23 14.69
CA PHE A 237 8.23 0.86 14.31
C PHE A 237 7.91 2.11 15.11
N GLN A 238 8.96 2.72 15.67
CA GLN A 238 8.89 4.03 16.32
C GLN A 238 9.89 4.95 15.63
N PHE A 239 9.39 5.94 14.92
CA PHE A 239 10.19 6.94 14.22
C PHE A 239 10.40 8.15 15.12
N ASP A 240 11.54 8.83 14.97
CA ASP A 240 11.68 10.19 15.44
C ASP A 240 10.96 11.17 14.50
N LYS A 241 10.79 12.42 14.94
CA LYS A 241 10.08 13.46 14.17
C LYS A 241 10.78 13.79 12.84
N ASP A 242 12.08 13.56 12.73
CA ASP A 242 12.84 13.91 11.54
C ASP A 242 13.05 12.72 10.59
N LEU A 243 12.51 11.53 10.94
CA LEU A 243 12.76 10.26 10.25
C LEU A 243 14.25 9.94 10.11
N THR A 244 15.06 10.40 11.05
CA THR A 244 16.50 10.14 11.10
C THR A 244 16.84 8.91 11.94
N GLN A 245 15.92 8.46 12.79
CA GLN A 245 16.08 7.28 13.63
C GLN A 245 14.80 6.45 13.65
N VAL A 246 14.99 5.14 13.51
CA VAL A 246 13.89 4.17 13.54
C VAL A 246 14.22 3.13 14.60
N LYS A 247 13.38 3.04 15.62
CA LYS A 247 13.42 1.93 16.56
C LYS A 247 12.43 0.88 16.11
N GLU A 248 12.96 -0.22 15.60
CA GLU A 248 12.18 -1.40 15.22
C GLU A 248 12.22 -2.45 16.33
N THR A 249 11.06 -3.03 16.64
CA THR A 249 10.91 -4.16 17.56
C THR A 249 10.11 -5.25 16.85
N SER A 250 10.79 -6.33 16.47
CA SER A 250 10.13 -7.51 15.91
C SER A 250 9.59 -8.40 17.04
N ILE A 251 8.32 -8.78 16.92
CA ILE A 251 7.60 -9.65 17.85
C ILE A 251 7.24 -10.92 17.09
N ASN A 252 7.81 -12.04 17.52
CA ASN A 252 7.48 -13.37 17.01
C ASN A 252 6.60 -14.13 18.03
N GLU A 253 6.12 -15.32 17.65
CA GLU A 253 5.24 -16.15 18.50
C GLU A 253 5.80 -16.37 19.92
N GLN A 254 7.13 -16.42 20.09
CA GLN A 254 7.78 -16.62 21.38
C GLN A 254 7.69 -15.40 22.30
N ASN A 255 7.58 -14.19 21.74
CA ASN A 255 7.56 -12.93 22.48
C ASN A 255 6.18 -12.25 22.53
N TYR A 256 5.16 -12.82 21.89
CA TYR A 256 3.83 -12.23 21.75
C TYR A 256 3.14 -11.92 23.10
N LYS A 257 3.38 -12.74 24.13
CA LYS A 257 2.80 -12.54 25.48
C LYS A 257 3.17 -11.19 26.11
N LYS A 258 4.36 -10.63 25.79
CA LYS A 258 4.83 -9.36 26.35
C LYS A 258 4.10 -8.12 25.78
N LEU A 259 3.25 -8.29 24.77
CA LEU A 259 2.54 -7.17 24.13
C LEU A 259 1.11 -6.98 24.66
N ILE A 260 0.53 -8.02 25.27
CA ILE A 260 -0.85 -8.04 25.79
C ILE A 260 -0.88 -7.58 27.26
N GLU A 261 0.26 -7.65 27.94
CA GLU A 261 0.48 -7.11 29.30
C GLU A 261 0.84 -5.61 29.25
#